data_AF-A0A519F6V0-F1
#
_entry.id   AF-A0A519F6V0-F1
#
_cell.length_a   1.000
_cell.length_b   1.000
_cell.length_c   1.000
_cell.angle_alpha   90.00
_cell.angle_beta   90.00
_cell.angle_gamma   90.00
#
_symmetry.space_group_name_H-M   'P 1'
#
loop_
_entity.id
_entity.type
_entity.pdbx_description
1 polymer ?
#
loop_
_entity_poly.entity_id
_entity_poly.type
_entity_poly.pdbx_seq_one_letter_code
_entity_poly.pdbx_strand_id
1 'polypeptide(L)' 'WNSIDDVNPMRLKAISHFFEHYKDLEAGKWVKVLGWEGLDAAKKEILDGIANYGK' A
#
# COMPACT_ATOMS: atom_id res chain seq x y z
N TRP A 1 -11.75 -2.57 13.28
CA TRP A 1 -11.06 -1.55 12.49
C TRP A 1 -12.01 -1.12 11.40
N ASN A 2 -12.40 0.15 11.43
CA ASN A 2 -13.34 0.84 10.55
C ASN A 2 -12.65 1.94 9.73
N SER A 3 -11.49 2.42 10.17
CA SER A 3 -10.62 3.34 9.40
C SER A 3 -9.16 2.90 9.47
N ILE A 4 -8.30 3.51 8.64
CA ILE A 4 -6.85 3.31 8.70
C ILE A 4 -6.25 3.74 10.05
N ASP A 5 -6.87 4.71 10.72
CA ASP A 5 -6.41 5.26 12.00
C ASP A 5 -6.60 4.29 13.17
N ASP A 6 -7.45 3.26 13.01
CA ASP A 6 -7.60 2.19 14.00
C ASP A 6 -6.37 1.26 14.03
N VAL A 7 -5.51 1.33 13.01
CA VAL A 7 -4.25 0.57 12.96
C VAL A 7 -3.21 1.30 13.79
N ASN A 8 -2.52 0.57 14.68
CA ASN A 8 -1.42 1.15 15.45
C ASN A 8 -0.42 1.87 14.51
N PRO A 9 -0.13 3.17 14.72
CA PRO A 9 0.75 3.93 13.83
C PRO A 9 2.14 3.31 13.64
N MET A 10 2.67 2.60 14.64
CA MET A 10 3.95 1.89 14.54
C MET A 10 3.88 0.74 13.53
N ARG A 11 2.73 0.07 13.43
CA ARG A 11 2.52 -0.98 12.43
C ARG A 11 2.50 -0.40 11.01
N LEU A 12 1.81 0.73 10.81
CA LEU A 12 1.80 1.42 9.51
C LEU A 12 3.22 1.83 9.10
N LYS A 13 3.99 2.41 10.03
CA LYS A 13 5.40 2.78 9.80
C LYS A 13 6.28 1.57 9.48
N ALA A 14 6.14 0.46 10.21
CA ALA A 14 6.91 -0.75 9.97
C ALA A 14 6.64 -1.35 8.58
N ILE A 15 5.38 -1.37 8.14
CA ILE A 15 5.01 -1.85 6.80
C ILE A 15 5.57 -0.92 5.72
N SER A 16 5.43 0.41 5.87
CA SER A 16 6.00 1.37 4.93
C SER A 16 7.53 1.22 4.81
N HIS A 17 8.22 1.17 5.95
CA HIS A 17 9.68 1.00 6.00
C HIS A 17 10.14 -0.28 5.30
N PHE A 18 9.43 -1.40 5.52
CA PHE A 18 9.75 -2.64 4.82
C PHE A 18 9.71 -2.46 3.30
N PHE A 19 8.64 -1.89 2.75
CA PHE A 19 8.51 -1.74 1.30
C PHE A 19 9.47 -0.70 0.69
N GLU A 20 9.87 0.31 1.45
CA GLU A 20 10.89 1.27 1.01
C GLU A 20 12.27 0.62 0.86
N HIS A 21 12.59 -0.38 1.70
CA HIS A 21 13.96 -0.91 1.81
C HIS A 21 14.16 -2.35 1.31
N TYR A 22 13.11 -3.17 1.16
CA TYR A 22 13.29 -4.61 0.87
C TYR A 22 14.00 -4.90 -0.47
N LYS A 23 14.10 -3.90 -1.34
CA LYS A 23 14.74 -3.97 -2.66
C LYS A 23 16.07 -3.22 -2.75
N ASP A 24 16.61 -2.71 -1.65
CA ASP A 24 17.82 -1.85 -1.67
C ASP A 24 19.04 -2.51 -2.32
N LEU A 25 19.12 -3.84 -2.32
CA LEU A 25 20.21 -4.61 -2.92
C LEU A 25 19.86 -5.19 -4.31
N GLU A 26 18.67 -4.91 -4.83
CA GLU A 26 18.26 -5.30 -6.18
C GLU A 26 18.63 -4.19 -7.17
N ALA A 27 19.75 -4.36 -7.89
CA ALA A 27 20.28 -3.36 -8.80
C ALA A 27 19.22 -2.83 -9.78
N GLY A 28 19.05 -1.50 -9.81
CA GLY A 28 18.10 -0.81 -10.67
C GLY A 28 16.66 -0.80 -10.16
N LYS A 29 16.36 -1.40 -8.99
CA LYS A 29 15.04 -1.35 -8.37
C LYS A 29 15.01 -0.40 -7.19
N TRP A 30 13.90 0.29 -7.05
CA TRP A 30 13.61 1.18 -5.93
C TRP A 30 12.10 1.25 -5.72
N VAL A 31 11.70 1.69 -4.53
CA VAL A 31 10.30 1.95 -4.19
C VAL A 31 10.21 3.34 -3.57
N LYS A 32 9.15 4.08 -3.91
CA LYS A 32 8.76 5.30 -3.22
C LYS A 32 7.34 5.13 -2.70
N VAL A 33 7.19 5.14 -1.38
CA VAL A 33 5.88 5.11 -0.74
C VAL A 33 5.26 6.51 -0.84
N LEU A 34 4.00 6.58 -1.31
CA LEU A 34 3.26 7.84 -1.43
C LEU A 34 2.38 8.14 -0.21
N GLY A 35 1.98 7.09 0.53
CA GLY A 35 1.16 7.21 1.73
C GLY A 35 0.19 6.05 1.89
N TRP A 36 -0.59 6.12 2.96
CA TRP A 36 -1.72 5.22 3.21
C TRP A 36 -3.03 5.93 2.86
N GLU A 37 -3.93 5.23 2.18
CA GLU A 37 -5.27 5.71 1.88
C GLU A 37 -6.34 4.91 2.65
N GLY A 38 -7.56 5.46 2.69
CA GLY A 38 -8.68 4.90 3.45
C GLY A 38 -9.46 3.80 2.72
N LEU A 39 -10.54 3.34 3.35
CA LEU A 39 -11.35 2.21 2.87
C LEU A 39 -11.96 2.45 1.48
N ASP A 40 -12.37 3.67 1.17
CA ASP A 40 -13.02 3.97 -0.11
C ASP A 40 -12.04 3.86 -1.28
N ALA A 41 -10.81 4.34 -1.11
CA ALA A 41 -9.75 4.17 -2.10
C ALA A 41 -9.41 2.68 -2.31
N ALA A 42 -9.29 1.91 -1.22
CA ALA A 42 -9.04 0.48 -1.29
C ALA A 42 -10.17 -0.28 -2.01
N LYS A 43 -11.45 0.03 -1.70
CA LYS A 43 -12.60 -0.58 -2.40
C LYS A 43 -12.61 -0.22 -3.88
N LYS A 44 -12.30 1.04 -4.21
CA LYS A 44 -12.20 1.50 -5.59
C LYS A 44 -11.14 0.71 -6.37
N GLU A 45 -9.93 0.57 -5.82
CA GLU A 45 -8.84 -0.18 -6.46
C GLU A 45 -9.23 -1.65 -6.74
N ILE A 46 -9.93 -2.29 -5.80
CA ILE A 46 -10.44 -3.66 -5.98
C ILE A 46 -11.43 -3.73 -7.15
N LEU A 47 -12.43 -2.83 -7.18
CA LEU A 47 -13.44 -2.81 -8.24
C LEU A 47 -12.85 -2.47 -9.61
N ASP A 48 -11.92 -1.52 -9.66
CA ASP A 48 -11.19 -1.16 -10.87
C ASP A 48 -10.36 -2.36 -11.39
N GLY A 49 -9.69 -3.08 -10.49
CA GLY A 49 -8.96 -4.32 -10.81
C GLY A 49 -9.87 -5.40 -11.42
N ILE A 50 -11.04 -5.63 -10.83
CA ILE A 50 -12.04 -6.58 -11.36
C ILE A 50 -12.52 -6.14 -12.75
N ALA A 51 -12.84 -4.86 -12.92
CA ALA A 51 -13.28 -4.32 -14.20
C ALA A 51 -12.19 -4.38 -15.28
N ASN A 52 -10.92 -4.24 -14.90
CA ASN A 52 -9.79 -4.31 -15.82
C ASN A 52 -9.40 -5.74 -16.21
N TYR A 53 -9.61 -6.74 -15.33
CA TYR A 53 -9.34 -8.14 -15.67
C TYR A 53 -10.23 -8.67 -16.81
N GLY A 54 -11.47 -8.16 -16.90
CA GLY A 54 -12.42 -8.54 -17.95
C GLY A 54 -12.26 -7.80 -19.28
N LYS A 55 -11.25 -6.92 -19.42
CA LYS A 55 -10.92 -6.21 -20.67
C LYS A 55 -9.86 -6.97 -21.45
#